data_AF-A0A518EXC8-F1
#
_entry.id   AF-A0A518EXC8-F1
#
_cell.length_a   1.000
_cell.length_b   1.000
_cell.length_c   1.000
_cell.angle_alpha   90.00
_cell.angle_beta   90.00
_cell.angle_gamma   90.00
#
_symmetry.space_group_name_H-M   'P 1'
#
loop_
_entity.id
_entity.type
_entity.pdbx_description
1 polymer ?
#
loop_
_entity_poly.entity_id
_entity_poly.type
_entity_poly.pdbx_seq_one_letter_code
_entity_poly.pdbx_strand_id
1 'polypeptide(L)'
;MPNRLQSALACGAALALSLTGLSAFASSSGASVSGFASRPDDKSKYDVDFKALGMNVIERAGLADKPLEEITPEDLLERSFLTLRLGIFDLGISKHASEDREKADHFIQLGHALLDTQAAFLKWLGDKAPGHAQAKKDMATLKSYLKSLRKEAVAGVDKDGRGEITALMPPSDKVLEAQERFGKYMASGEALGLERQGELVEPILLAPDRREFLELLSSFGLLYPDQEYIYHSNDVLDWTNTYCNDLTVVALEFAELGSSTSGAFGGVSMNSRTSTGMAQQISQLSAVAMLDNLYGSKIPPSLAGAFAVNLVIDVFGECNTRVDGDLNSRRTEAREVFVPGGNPDGGILPPLMADSRWRAGHGADHYLVGLQMSQSAGESEAKGKRNARNEFFEIKNEDENDSMYLKAPFLGSLAAERNLIIPDAYFGDAQEMFRAYRTAFAYWLQTEAMSKKKGEKAFADLLIKLAQAEPTDGALEKTIEEIYGKPLTAADPEEDDDLEGSFLTWLSKI
;
A
#
# COMPACT_ATOMS: atom_id res chain seq x y z
N MET A 1 -19.41 -6.60 -28.99
CA MET A 1 -19.56 -7.06 -27.59
C MET A 1 -19.56 -5.81 -26.72
N PRO A 2 -20.62 -5.50 -25.96
CA PRO A 2 -20.77 -4.19 -25.34
C PRO A 2 -19.96 -4.07 -24.04
N ASN A 3 -19.51 -2.84 -23.76
CA ASN A 3 -18.51 -2.40 -22.78
C ASN A 3 -18.73 -2.90 -21.34
N ARG A 4 -17.70 -3.52 -20.76
CA ARG A 4 -17.67 -4.07 -19.38
C ARG A 4 -17.43 -3.02 -18.27
N LEU A 5 -17.19 -1.75 -18.60
CA LEU A 5 -17.21 -0.63 -17.64
C LEU A 5 -18.63 -0.23 -17.16
N GLN A 6 -19.69 -0.74 -17.79
CA GLN A 6 -21.08 -0.53 -17.32
C GLN A 6 -21.52 -1.46 -16.18
N SER A 7 -20.73 -2.47 -15.81
CA SER A 7 -21.12 -3.51 -14.85
C SER A 7 -21.27 -3.00 -13.41
N ALA A 8 -20.66 -1.85 -13.08
CA ALA A 8 -20.82 -1.18 -11.78
C ALA A 8 -22.19 -0.48 -11.62
N LEU A 9 -23.01 -0.37 -12.68
CA LEU A 9 -24.25 0.43 -12.68
C LEU A 9 -25.55 -0.39 -12.68
N ALA A 10 -25.51 -1.73 -12.68
CA ALA A 10 -26.72 -2.55 -12.78
C ALA A 10 -27.46 -2.88 -11.45
N CYS A 11 -26.97 -2.44 -10.29
CA CYS A 11 -27.68 -2.61 -9.00
C CYS A 11 -28.46 -1.38 -8.52
N GLY A 12 -28.46 -0.26 -9.26
CA GLY A 12 -29.05 1.01 -8.81
C GLY A 12 -30.49 1.30 -9.25
N ALA A 13 -31.11 0.48 -10.10
CA ALA A 13 -32.36 0.85 -10.78
C ALA A 13 -33.53 -0.11 -10.52
N ALA A 14 -33.89 -0.32 -9.26
CA ALA A 14 -35.20 -0.88 -8.91
C ALA A 14 -35.59 -0.54 -7.46
N LEU A 15 -36.01 0.70 -7.20
CA LEU A 15 -37.01 1.06 -6.16
C LEU A 15 -37.16 2.59 -6.06
N ALA A 16 -37.99 3.16 -6.92
CA ALA A 16 -38.61 4.46 -6.67
C ALA A 16 -40.12 4.27 -6.73
N LEU A 17 -40.76 4.13 -5.55
CA LEU A 17 -42.15 4.53 -5.25
C LEU A 17 -42.57 3.99 -3.86
N SER A 18 -42.18 4.69 -2.81
CA SER A 18 -43.05 4.99 -1.66
C SER A 18 -42.44 6.12 -0.82
N LEU A 19 -42.82 7.35 -1.17
CA LEU A 19 -42.71 8.49 -0.26
C LEU A 19 -43.72 8.28 0.87
N THR A 20 -43.25 8.14 2.12
CA THR A 20 -43.57 9.01 3.27
C THR A 20 -43.03 8.38 4.56
N GLY A 21 -42.12 9.10 5.22
CA GLY A 21 -41.91 8.99 6.66
C GLY A 21 -40.74 8.13 7.12
N LEU A 22 -39.54 8.69 7.11
CA LEU A 22 -38.57 8.61 8.22
C LEU A 22 -37.37 9.51 7.92
N SER A 23 -37.39 10.68 8.55
CA SER A 23 -36.29 11.63 8.65
C SER A 23 -35.30 11.16 9.73
N ALA A 24 -34.10 10.74 9.34
CA ALA A 24 -32.83 10.87 10.09
C ALA A 24 -31.69 10.17 9.33
N PHE A 25 -30.50 10.79 9.33
CA PHE A 25 -29.23 10.34 8.75
C PHE A 25 -29.01 10.59 7.26
N ALA A 26 -28.82 11.87 6.94
CA ALA A 26 -28.00 12.30 5.81
C ALA A 26 -26.86 13.20 6.34
N SER A 27 -25.67 13.00 5.77
CA SER A 27 -24.54 13.94 5.65
C SER A 27 -23.88 14.47 6.93
N SER A 28 -22.68 13.96 7.22
CA SER A 28 -21.64 14.69 7.94
C SER A 28 -20.24 14.39 7.38
N SER A 29 -19.97 14.83 6.15
CA SER A 29 -18.62 15.11 5.66
C SER A 29 -18.53 16.62 5.42
N GLY A 30 -18.57 17.37 6.53
CA GLY A 30 -18.37 18.82 6.52
C GLY A 30 -16.88 19.12 6.43
N ALA A 31 -16.44 19.58 5.26
CA ALA A 31 -15.16 20.24 5.11
C ALA A 31 -15.15 21.53 5.97
N SER A 32 -14.35 21.56 7.02
CA SER A 32 -14.00 22.80 7.72
C SER A 32 -12.60 23.25 7.30
N VAL A 33 -12.55 24.34 6.52
CA VAL A 33 -11.32 24.99 6.06
C VAL A 33 -10.87 25.99 7.13
N SER A 34 -9.69 25.78 7.71
CA SER A 34 -8.90 26.86 8.32
C SER A 34 -7.70 27.15 7.41
N GLY A 35 -7.64 28.37 6.88
CA GLY A 35 -6.52 28.85 6.08
C GLY A 35 -5.37 29.32 6.97
N PHE A 36 -4.14 29.01 6.56
CA PHE A 36 -2.94 29.69 7.05
C PHE A 36 -1.91 29.88 5.95
N ALA A 37 -1.18 30.98 6.10
CA ALA A 37 -0.24 31.56 5.15
C ALA A 37 1.13 30.86 5.22
N SER A 38 1.63 30.50 4.05
CA SER A 38 2.98 29.97 3.81
C SER A 38 4.08 31.03 4.06
N ARG A 39 5.14 30.66 4.78
CA ARG A 39 6.46 31.34 4.69
C ARG A 39 7.42 30.56 3.78
N PRO A 40 8.38 31.24 3.12
CA PRO A 40 9.01 30.75 1.90
C PRO A 40 10.28 29.95 2.19
N ASP A 41 10.25 28.65 1.89
CA ASP A 41 11.44 27.91 1.48
C ASP A 41 11.42 27.75 -0.05
N ASP A 42 12.61 27.69 -0.66
CA ASP A 42 12.95 27.84 -2.09
C ASP A 42 12.36 26.76 -3.04
N LYS A 43 11.20 26.20 -2.72
CA LYS A 43 10.33 25.42 -3.63
C LYS A 43 9.83 26.28 -4.81
N SER A 44 10.01 27.60 -4.75
CA SER A 44 9.84 28.54 -5.86
C SER A 44 10.84 28.37 -7.00
N LYS A 45 11.82 27.47 -6.89
CA LYS A 45 12.92 27.35 -7.84
C LYS A 45 12.55 26.68 -9.17
N TYR A 46 11.49 25.86 -9.18
CA TYR A 46 10.98 25.26 -10.42
C TYR A 46 9.69 25.95 -10.84
N ASP A 47 9.75 26.65 -11.97
CA ASP A 47 8.57 27.21 -12.64
C ASP A 47 7.94 26.09 -13.49
N VAL A 48 7.13 25.25 -12.84
CA VAL A 48 6.44 24.14 -13.50
C VAL A 48 5.09 24.62 -14.00
N ASP A 49 4.92 24.65 -15.32
CA ASP A 49 3.62 24.91 -15.94
C ASP A 49 2.75 23.65 -15.90
N PHE A 50 2.13 23.40 -14.74
CA PHE A 50 1.25 22.25 -14.55
C PHE A 50 0.10 22.23 -15.57
N LYS A 51 -0.44 23.40 -15.95
CA LYS A 51 -1.52 23.45 -16.96
C LYS A 51 -1.05 22.93 -18.31
N ALA A 52 0.13 23.35 -18.77
CA ALA A 52 0.72 22.82 -19.99
C ALA A 52 0.98 21.31 -19.90
N LEU A 53 1.49 20.82 -18.76
CA LEU A 53 1.73 19.39 -18.54
C LEU A 53 0.43 18.57 -18.61
N GLY A 54 -0.64 19.02 -17.98
CA GLY A 54 -1.93 18.34 -18.02
C GLY A 54 -2.54 18.33 -19.43
N MET A 55 -2.42 19.44 -20.16
CA MET A 55 -2.89 19.53 -21.55
C MET A 55 -2.14 18.57 -22.48
N ASN A 56 -0.84 18.31 -22.25
CA ASN A 56 -0.10 17.31 -23.04
C ASN A 56 -0.75 15.92 -22.99
N VAL A 57 -1.27 15.50 -21.81
CA VAL A 57 -1.96 14.21 -21.69
C VAL A 57 -3.27 14.22 -22.47
N ILE A 58 -4.06 15.29 -22.33
CA ILE A 58 -5.34 15.47 -23.01
C ILE A 58 -5.17 15.49 -24.54
N GLU A 59 -4.13 16.16 -25.03
CA GLU A 59 -3.76 16.19 -26.44
C GLU A 59 -3.36 14.81 -26.95
N ARG A 60 -2.49 14.08 -26.22
CA ARG A 60 -2.09 12.71 -26.58
C ARG A 60 -3.27 11.74 -26.58
N ALA A 61 -4.27 11.97 -25.74
CA ALA A 61 -5.51 11.19 -25.72
C ALA A 61 -6.46 11.49 -26.89
N GLY A 62 -6.17 12.52 -27.70
CA GLY A 62 -7.05 12.99 -28.77
C GLY A 62 -8.35 13.59 -28.24
N LEU A 63 -8.25 14.37 -27.16
CA LEU A 63 -9.37 15.03 -26.49
C LEU A 63 -9.25 16.57 -26.45
N ALA A 64 -8.22 17.14 -27.06
CA ALA A 64 -7.96 18.58 -27.04
C ALA A 64 -9.01 19.44 -27.76
N ASP A 65 -9.85 18.82 -28.60
CA ASP A 65 -10.97 19.45 -29.28
C ASP A 65 -12.24 19.54 -28.40
N LYS A 66 -12.24 18.92 -27.23
CA LYS A 66 -13.34 18.98 -26.27
C LYS A 66 -13.10 20.02 -25.17
N PRO A 67 -14.15 20.67 -24.66
CA PRO A 67 -14.08 21.41 -23.40
C PRO A 67 -13.64 20.50 -22.24
N LEU A 68 -12.85 21.02 -21.30
CA LEU A 68 -12.35 20.26 -20.14
C LEU A 68 -13.50 19.68 -19.30
N GLU A 69 -14.61 20.41 -19.19
CA GLU A 69 -15.79 20.02 -18.43
C GLU A 69 -16.55 18.84 -19.07
N GLU A 70 -16.27 18.52 -20.34
CA GLU A 70 -16.84 17.38 -21.06
C GLU A 70 -15.90 16.17 -21.11
N ILE A 71 -14.68 16.30 -20.58
CA ILE A 71 -13.72 15.20 -20.52
C ILE A 71 -13.86 14.50 -19.18
N THR A 72 -14.20 13.22 -19.22
CA THR A 72 -14.18 12.39 -18.03
C THR A 72 -12.79 11.76 -17.83
N PRO A 73 -12.36 11.54 -16.58
CA PRO A 73 -11.17 10.77 -16.27
C PRO A 73 -11.21 9.36 -16.87
N GLU A 74 -12.38 8.73 -16.91
CA GLU A 74 -12.59 7.44 -17.56
C GLU A 74 -12.28 7.51 -19.07
N ASP A 75 -12.79 8.54 -19.77
CA ASP A 75 -12.48 8.78 -21.18
C ASP A 75 -10.98 9.00 -21.40
N LEU A 76 -10.32 9.75 -20.50
CA LEU A 76 -8.89 10.01 -20.58
C LEU A 76 -8.10 8.71 -20.43
N LEU A 77 -8.45 7.88 -19.44
CA LEU A 77 -7.75 6.64 -19.12
C LEU A 77 -7.96 5.56 -20.19
N GLU A 78 -9.20 5.35 -20.66
CA GLU A 78 -9.49 4.40 -21.75
C GLU A 78 -8.69 4.70 -23.02
N ARG A 79 -8.40 5.98 -23.27
CA ARG A 79 -7.67 6.45 -24.45
C ARG A 79 -6.16 6.49 -24.24
N SER A 80 -5.71 6.76 -23.02
CA SER A 80 -4.29 6.99 -22.72
C SER A 80 -3.57 5.78 -22.15
N PHE A 81 -4.28 4.77 -21.61
CA PHE A 81 -3.67 3.65 -20.90
C PHE A 81 -3.98 2.30 -21.55
N LEU A 82 -3.03 1.38 -21.39
CA LEU A 82 -3.19 -0.04 -21.62
C LEU A 82 -3.34 -0.71 -20.26
N THR A 83 -4.43 -1.45 -20.04
CA THR A 83 -4.71 -2.10 -18.75
C THR A 83 -4.65 -3.63 -18.84
N LEU A 84 -4.27 -4.27 -17.74
CA LEU A 84 -4.26 -5.72 -17.62
C LEU A 84 -4.82 -6.15 -16.25
N ARG A 85 -5.95 -6.87 -16.28
CA ARG A 85 -6.55 -7.52 -15.12
C ARG A 85 -5.69 -8.69 -14.63
N LEU A 86 -5.23 -8.63 -13.38
CA LEU A 86 -4.37 -9.62 -12.72
C LEU A 86 -4.90 -9.95 -11.31
N GLY A 87 -5.93 -10.80 -11.24
CA GLY A 87 -6.58 -11.09 -9.96
C GLY A 87 -7.35 -9.87 -9.48
N ILE A 88 -7.09 -9.38 -8.26
CA ILE A 88 -7.76 -8.18 -7.74
C ILE A 88 -7.28 -6.88 -8.42
N PHE A 89 -6.08 -6.88 -9.02
CA PHE A 89 -5.45 -5.68 -9.56
C PHE A 89 -5.78 -5.44 -11.02
N ASP A 90 -5.98 -4.16 -11.38
CA ASP A 90 -5.97 -3.68 -12.76
C ASP A 90 -4.71 -2.85 -12.98
N LEU A 91 -3.68 -3.44 -13.60
CA LEU A 91 -2.42 -2.77 -13.82
C LEU A 91 -2.45 -2.01 -15.14
N GLY A 92 -2.25 -0.69 -15.09
CA GLY A 92 -2.20 0.22 -16.23
C GLY A 92 -0.79 0.73 -16.50
N ILE A 93 -0.44 0.86 -17.78
CA ILE A 93 0.71 1.65 -18.24
C ILE A 93 0.22 2.63 -19.30
N SER A 94 0.77 3.84 -19.34
CA SER A 94 0.44 4.79 -20.39
C SER A 94 0.84 4.21 -21.76
N LYS A 95 0.03 4.42 -22.79
CA LYS A 95 0.35 4.00 -24.16
C LYS A 95 1.67 4.61 -24.62
N HIS A 96 1.90 5.87 -24.26
CA HIS A 96 3.13 6.58 -24.60
C HIS A 96 4.36 5.92 -23.97
N ALA A 97 4.32 5.62 -22.67
CA ALA A 97 5.35 4.86 -21.97
C ALA A 97 5.60 3.50 -22.63
N SER A 98 4.52 2.82 -23.01
CA SER A 98 4.59 1.45 -23.51
C SER A 98 5.35 1.33 -24.84
N GLU A 99 5.54 2.43 -25.59
CA GLU A 99 6.36 2.47 -26.80
C GLU A 99 7.85 2.22 -26.49
N ASP A 100 8.30 2.51 -25.27
CA ASP A 100 9.64 2.21 -24.80
C ASP A 100 9.74 0.76 -24.30
N ARG A 101 10.75 0.04 -24.82
CA ARG A 101 10.93 -1.39 -24.53
C ARG A 101 11.31 -1.68 -23.08
N GLU A 102 12.06 -0.78 -22.43
CA GLU A 102 12.45 -0.92 -21.04
C GLU A 102 11.24 -0.69 -20.13
N LYS A 103 10.45 0.35 -20.40
CA LYS A 103 9.20 0.62 -19.66
C LYS A 103 8.18 -0.51 -19.83
N ALA A 104 8.03 -1.05 -21.04
CA ALA A 104 7.18 -2.22 -21.29
C ALA A 104 7.67 -3.48 -20.54
N ASP A 105 8.98 -3.66 -20.37
CA ASP A 105 9.53 -4.75 -19.57
C ASP A 105 9.21 -4.58 -18.08
N HIS A 106 9.39 -3.37 -17.54
CA HIS A 106 9.02 -3.07 -16.17
C HIS A 106 7.53 -3.36 -15.92
N PHE A 107 6.63 -2.99 -16.85
CA PHE A 107 5.21 -3.33 -16.74
C PHE A 107 4.97 -4.86 -16.66
N ILE A 108 5.61 -5.66 -17.51
CA ILE A 108 5.48 -7.12 -17.48
C ILE A 108 6.06 -7.70 -16.19
N GLN A 109 7.24 -7.22 -15.76
CA GLN A 109 7.88 -7.62 -14.51
C GLN A 109 6.99 -7.33 -13.30
N LEU A 110 6.36 -6.16 -13.27
CA LEU A 110 5.44 -5.77 -12.21
C LEU A 110 4.16 -6.61 -12.24
N GLY A 111 3.63 -6.95 -13.43
CA GLY A 111 2.54 -7.91 -13.54
C GLY A 111 2.88 -9.27 -12.94
N HIS A 112 4.12 -9.75 -13.12
CA HIS A 112 4.60 -10.97 -12.45
C HIS A 112 4.65 -10.83 -10.93
N ALA A 113 5.23 -9.74 -10.45
CA ALA A 113 5.33 -9.44 -9.02
C ALA A 113 3.96 -9.43 -8.33
N LEU A 114 2.96 -8.77 -8.93
CA LEU A 114 1.59 -8.73 -8.38
C LEU A 114 0.91 -10.10 -8.33
N LEU A 115 1.16 -10.98 -9.30
CA LEU A 115 0.69 -12.37 -9.24
C LEU A 115 1.45 -13.18 -8.17
N ASP A 116 2.74 -12.94 -7.97
CA ASP A 116 3.52 -13.58 -6.90
C ASP A 116 3.05 -13.14 -5.51
N THR A 117 2.73 -11.86 -5.31
CA THR A 117 2.16 -11.33 -4.05
C THR A 117 0.82 -11.97 -3.72
N GLN A 118 -0.10 -12.07 -4.69
CA GLN A 118 -1.37 -12.79 -4.48
C GLN A 118 -1.16 -14.28 -4.23
N ALA A 119 -0.15 -14.90 -4.85
CA ALA A 119 0.22 -16.29 -4.57
C ALA A 119 0.67 -16.49 -3.12
N ALA A 120 1.50 -15.58 -2.60
CA ALA A 120 1.96 -15.61 -1.22
C ALA A 120 0.79 -15.43 -0.25
N PHE A 121 -0.12 -14.49 -0.53
CA PHE A 121 -1.34 -14.32 0.26
C PHE A 121 -2.22 -15.58 0.26
N LEU A 122 -2.49 -16.19 -0.90
CA LEU A 122 -3.27 -17.43 -0.97
C LEU A 122 -2.60 -18.60 -0.26
N LYS A 123 -1.27 -18.64 -0.23
CA LYS A 123 -0.51 -19.63 0.56
C LYS A 123 -0.76 -19.45 2.05
N TRP A 124 -0.90 -18.21 2.55
CA TRP A 124 -1.24 -17.95 3.95
C TRP A 124 -2.62 -18.47 4.34
N LEU A 125 -3.57 -18.51 3.41
CA LEU A 125 -4.91 -19.09 3.64
C LEU A 125 -4.91 -20.63 3.65
N GLY A 126 -3.80 -21.24 3.21
CA GLY A 126 -3.61 -22.69 3.15
C GLY A 126 -4.40 -23.38 2.03
N ASP A 127 -4.10 -24.66 1.80
CA ASP A 127 -4.67 -25.46 0.69
C ASP A 127 -6.18 -25.70 0.79
N LYS A 128 -6.79 -25.39 1.94
CA LYS A 128 -8.22 -25.60 2.20
C LYS A 128 -9.09 -24.39 1.92
N ALA A 129 -8.50 -23.23 1.59
CA ALA A 129 -9.26 -22.07 1.19
C ALA A 129 -10.16 -22.40 -0.02
N PRO A 130 -11.42 -21.94 -0.04
CA PRO A 130 -12.34 -22.17 -1.15
C PRO A 130 -11.68 -21.82 -2.49
N GLY A 131 -11.89 -22.59 -3.56
CA GLY A 131 -11.38 -22.26 -4.90
C GLY A 131 -9.85 -22.26 -5.10
N HIS A 132 -9.03 -22.40 -4.06
CA HIS A 132 -7.57 -22.21 -4.11
C HIS A 132 -6.87 -23.10 -5.16
N ALA A 133 -7.25 -24.37 -5.28
CA ALA A 133 -6.64 -25.28 -6.25
C ALA A 133 -6.87 -24.83 -7.71
N GLN A 134 -8.01 -24.19 -8.00
CA GLN A 134 -8.32 -23.65 -9.32
C GLN A 134 -7.59 -22.32 -9.53
N ALA A 135 -7.60 -21.43 -8.53
CA ALA A 135 -6.86 -20.17 -8.54
C ALA A 135 -5.36 -20.36 -8.85
N LYS A 136 -4.74 -21.40 -8.27
CA LYS A 136 -3.34 -21.75 -8.55
C LYS A 136 -3.08 -22.12 -10.02
N LYS A 137 -4.02 -22.82 -10.66
CA LYS A 137 -3.92 -23.17 -12.09
C LYS A 137 -4.12 -21.96 -12.99
N ASP A 138 -5.09 -21.12 -12.65
CA ASP A 138 -5.39 -19.91 -13.41
C ASP A 138 -4.23 -18.92 -13.33
N MET A 139 -3.67 -18.69 -12.13
CA MET A 139 -2.46 -17.89 -11.95
C MET A 139 -1.25 -18.43 -12.71
N ALA A 140 -1.03 -19.75 -12.74
CA ALA A 140 0.04 -20.34 -13.55
C ALA A 140 -0.16 -20.07 -15.05
N THR A 141 -1.41 -20.10 -15.51
CA THR A 141 -1.78 -19.75 -16.89
C THR A 141 -1.48 -18.27 -17.18
N LEU A 142 -1.85 -17.36 -16.27
CA LEU A 142 -1.58 -15.92 -16.40
C LEU A 142 -0.08 -15.60 -16.39
N LYS A 143 0.71 -16.22 -15.49
CA LYS A 143 2.17 -16.07 -15.49
C LYS A 143 2.80 -16.57 -16.79
N SER A 144 2.30 -17.68 -17.34
CA SER A 144 2.78 -18.17 -18.64
C SER A 144 2.44 -17.20 -19.77
N TYR A 145 1.28 -16.55 -19.71
CA TYR A 145 0.88 -15.54 -20.67
C TYR A 145 1.77 -14.30 -20.57
N LEU A 146 1.98 -13.73 -19.37
CA LEU A 146 2.89 -12.60 -19.16
C LEU A 146 4.29 -12.88 -19.71
N LYS A 147 4.84 -14.07 -19.47
CA LYS A 147 6.13 -14.50 -20.03
C LYS A 147 6.14 -14.55 -21.56
N SER A 148 4.98 -14.80 -22.18
CA SER A 148 4.84 -14.85 -23.63
C SER A 148 4.65 -13.48 -24.27
N LEU A 149 4.26 -12.46 -23.49
CA LEU A 149 4.19 -11.09 -23.96
C LEU A 149 5.61 -10.63 -24.30
N ARG A 150 5.81 -10.30 -25.58
CA ARG A 150 7.06 -9.68 -26.03
C ARG A 150 6.96 -8.18 -25.77
N LYS A 151 8.06 -7.56 -25.34
CA LYS A 151 8.16 -6.11 -25.14
C LYS A 151 7.76 -5.35 -26.40
N GLU A 152 8.14 -5.89 -27.57
CA GLU A 152 7.81 -5.34 -28.89
C GLU A 152 6.31 -5.46 -29.23
N ALA A 153 5.60 -6.41 -28.63
CA ALA A 153 4.17 -6.57 -28.85
C ALA A 153 3.37 -5.54 -28.03
N VAL A 154 3.77 -5.30 -26.78
CA VAL A 154 3.21 -4.22 -25.95
C VAL A 154 3.46 -2.84 -26.60
N ALA A 155 4.69 -2.58 -27.06
CA ALA A 155 5.04 -1.35 -27.78
C ALA A 155 4.39 -1.20 -29.17
N GLY A 156 3.83 -2.29 -29.72
CA GLY A 156 3.21 -2.34 -31.05
C GLY A 156 1.68 -2.39 -31.02
N VAL A 157 1.07 -2.22 -29.85
CA VAL A 157 -0.39 -2.15 -29.71
C VAL A 157 -0.92 -0.96 -30.51
N ASP A 158 -2.02 -1.17 -31.24
CA ASP A 158 -2.66 -0.14 -32.06
C ASP A 158 -2.90 1.14 -31.25
N LYS A 159 -2.36 2.27 -31.73
CA LYS A 159 -2.43 3.56 -31.04
C LYS A 159 -3.88 4.03 -30.88
N ASP A 160 -4.72 3.65 -31.83
CA ASP A 160 -6.15 3.96 -31.85
C ASP A 160 -6.99 2.97 -31.02
N GLY A 161 -6.40 1.82 -30.66
CA GLY A 161 -7.04 0.80 -29.84
C GLY A 161 -7.29 1.28 -28.41
N ARG A 162 -8.50 1.08 -27.88
CA ARG A 162 -8.87 1.50 -26.52
C ARG A 162 -8.88 0.31 -25.57
N GLY A 163 -8.53 0.56 -24.31
CA GLY A 163 -8.79 -0.36 -23.20
C GLY A 163 -7.78 -1.49 -23.02
N GLU A 164 -8.28 -2.68 -22.67
CA GLU A 164 -7.49 -3.79 -22.12
C GLU A 164 -6.49 -4.40 -23.10
N ILE A 165 -5.30 -4.72 -22.61
CA ILE A 165 -4.23 -5.40 -23.36
C ILE A 165 -4.73 -6.69 -24.00
N THR A 166 -5.62 -7.43 -23.34
CA THR A 166 -6.19 -8.69 -23.86
C THR A 166 -7.19 -8.47 -24.99
N ALA A 167 -7.73 -7.26 -25.17
CA ALA A 167 -8.53 -6.93 -26.35
C ALA A 167 -7.64 -6.56 -27.54
N LEU A 168 -6.49 -5.95 -27.27
CA LEU A 168 -5.56 -5.43 -28.29
C LEU A 168 -4.52 -6.46 -28.73
N MET A 169 -4.18 -7.39 -27.84
CA MET A 169 -3.35 -8.57 -28.08
C MET A 169 -4.10 -9.80 -27.57
N PRO A 170 -5.09 -10.30 -28.33
CA PRO A 170 -5.97 -11.36 -27.88
C PRO A 170 -5.19 -12.62 -27.51
N PRO A 171 -5.18 -13.02 -26.23
CA PRO A 171 -4.58 -14.28 -25.84
C PRO A 171 -5.51 -15.44 -26.22
N SER A 172 -5.06 -16.68 -26.02
CA SER A 172 -5.94 -17.84 -26.19
C SER A 172 -7.13 -17.78 -25.23
N ASP A 173 -8.28 -18.37 -25.61
CA ASP A 173 -9.48 -18.46 -24.76
C ASP A 173 -9.18 -18.96 -23.34
N LYS A 174 -8.26 -19.92 -23.21
CA LYS A 174 -7.80 -20.45 -21.92
C LYS A 174 -7.26 -19.35 -20.97
N VAL A 175 -6.57 -18.36 -21.51
CA VAL A 175 -6.01 -17.24 -20.74
C VAL A 175 -7.12 -16.27 -20.36
N LEU A 176 -8.03 -15.94 -21.27
CA LEU A 176 -9.19 -15.08 -20.98
C LEU A 176 -10.06 -15.69 -19.88
N GLU A 177 -10.35 -16.98 -19.97
CA GLU A 177 -11.10 -17.69 -18.93
C GLU A 177 -10.36 -17.72 -17.59
N ALA A 178 -9.03 -17.93 -17.60
CA ALA A 178 -8.23 -17.91 -16.38
C ALA A 178 -8.21 -16.50 -15.75
N GLN A 179 -8.12 -15.46 -16.57
CA GLN A 179 -8.17 -14.06 -16.13
C GLN A 179 -9.52 -13.74 -15.50
N GLU A 180 -10.62 -14.09 -16.14
CA GLU A 180 -11.98 -13.85 -15.64
C GLU A 180 -12.24 -14.61 -14.34
N ARG A 181 -11.91 -15.91 -14.29
CA ARG A 181 -12.10 -16.73 -13.08
C ARG A 181 -11.22 -16.25 -11.91
N PHE A 182 -9.93 -16.01 -12.15
CA PHE A 182 -9.02 -15.58 -11.10
C PHE A 182 -9.33 -14.16 -10.63
N GLY A 183 -9.69 -13.25 -11.55
CA GLY A 183 -10.11 -11.90 -11.24
C GLY A 183 -11.31 -11.87 -10.32
N LYS A 184 -12.39 -12.58 -10.70
CA LYS A 184 -13.59 -12.71 -9.88
C LYS A 184 -13.31 -13.34 -8.53
N TYR A 185 -12.53 -14.42 -8.50
CA TYR A 185 -12.18 -15.14 -7.28
C TYR A 185 -11.49 -14.23 -6.23
N MET A 186 -10.55 -13.39 -6.68
CA MET A 186 -9.86 -12.46 -5.78
C MET A 186 -10.71 -11.25 -5.42
N ALA A 187 -11.35 -10.60 -6.39
CA ALA A 187 -12.08 -9.34 -6.18
C ALA A 187 -13.41 -9.48 -5.44
N SER A 188 -14.04 -10.66 -5.49
CA SER A 188 -15.23 -10.96 -4.68
C SER A 188 -14.90 -11.39 -3.25
N GLY A 189 -13.61 -11.62 -2.94
CA GLY A 189 -13.20 -12.15 -1.65
C GLY A 189 -13.58 -13.62 -1.43
N GLU A 190 -13.84 -14.38 -2.49
CA GLU A 190 -14.18 -15.82 -2.41
C GLU A 190 -13.09 -16.63 -1.70
N ALA A 191 -11.82 -16.23 -1.86
CA ALA A 191 -10.69 -16.82 -1.15
C ALA A 191 -10.84 -16.81 0.38
N LEU A 192 -11.56 -15.81 0.90
CA LEU A 192 -11.86 -15.62 2.33
C LEU A 192 -13.28 -16.08 2.69
N GLY A 193 -14.00 -16.70 1.75
CA GLY A 193 -15.40 -17.10 1.91
C GLY A 193 -16.36 -15.93 2.07
N LEU A 194 -16.06 -14.77 1.49
CA LEU A 194 -16.94 -13.60 1.53
C LEU A 194 -18.06 -13.72 0.49
N GLU A 195 -19.26 -13.27 0.85
CA GLU A 195 -20.41 -13.16 -0.06
C GLU A 195 -20.62 -11.68 -0.43
N ARG A 196 -19.91 -11.19 -1.45
CA ARG A 196 -20.04 -9.81 -1.95
C ARG A 196 -21.02 -9.73 -3.12
N GLN A 197 -21.79 -8.65 -3.21
CA GLN A 197 -22.71 -8.40 -4.34
C GLN A 197 -21.99 -7.91 -5.62
N GLY A 198 -20.67 -7.67 -5.56
CA GLY A 198 -19.88 -7.19 -6.69
C GLY A 198 -18.39 -7.51 -6.52
N GLU A 199 -17.62 -7.15 -7.54
CA GLU A 199 -16.16 -7.22 -7.54
C GLU A 199 -15.59 -5.88 -7.10
N LEU A 200 -14.66 -5.90 -6.15
CA LEU A 200 -13.87 -4.72 -5.81
C LEU A 200 -12.47 -4.90 -6.42
N VAL A 201 -12.13 -3.97 -7.30
CA VAL A 201 -10.91 -3.98 -8.11
C VAL A 201 -9.98 -2.88 -7.62
N GLU A 202 -8.67 -3.16 -7.59
CA GLU A 202 -7.63 -2.20 -7.26
C GLU A 202 -6.93 -1.73 -8.54
N PRO A 203 -7.34 -0.58 -9.14
CA PRO A 203 -6.70 -0.04 -10.32
C PRO A 203 -5.40 0.70 -9.98
N ILE A 204 -4.31 0.31 -10.62
CA ILE A 204 -2.96 0.81 -10.40
C ILE A 204 -2.40 1.32 -11.72
N LEU A 205 -2.21 2.63 -11.83
CA LEU A 205 -1.60 3.27 -12.99
C LEU A 205 -0.12 3.52 -12.74
N LEU A 206 0.71 2.89 -13.57
CA LEU A 206 2.14 3.11 -13.56
C LEU A 206 2.50 4.33 -14.40
N ALA A 207 3.29 5.21 -13.81
CA ALA A 207 3.99 6.29 -14.48
C ALA A 207 5.50 5.97 -14.46
N PRO A 208 6.04 5.40 -15.55
CA PRO A 208 7.41 4.88 -15.54
C PRO A 208 8.51 5.91 -15.29
N ASP A 209 8.26 7.19 -15.56
CA ASP A 209 9.19 8.27 -15.25
C ASP A 209 8.51 9.46 -14.54
N ARG A 210 9.33 10.35 -13.98
CA ARG A 210 8.84 11.55 -13.27
C ARG A 210 8.01 12.48 -14.15
N ARG A 211 8.32 12.59 -15.44
CA ARG A 211 7.57 13.45 -16.35
C ARG A 211 6.16 12.91 -16.55
N GLU A 212 6.02 11.63 -16.85
CA GLU A 212 4.71 11.00 -17.03
C GLU A 212 3.88 11.07 -15.76
N PHE A 213 4.51 10.92 -14.59
CA PHE A 213 3.82 11.05 -13.31
C PHE A 213 3.25 12.47 -13.13
N LEU A 214 4.08 13.51 -13.33
CA LEU A 214 3.65 14.90 -13.20
C LEU A 214 2.63 15.30 -14.26
N GLU A 215 2.78 14.85 -15.51
CA GLU A 215 1.81 15.09 -16.58
C GLU A 215 0.45 14.48 -16.23
N LEU A 216 0.42 13.24 -15.73
CA LEU A 216 -0.82 12.59 -15.33
C LEU A 216 -1.49 13.31 -14.16
N LEU A 217 -0.75 13.64 -13.09
CA LEU A 217 -1.34 14.37 -11.96
C LEU A 217 -1.84 15.75 -12.37
N SER A 218 -1.09 16.46 -13.21
CA SER A 218 -1.52 17.75 -13.75
C SER A 218 -2.81 17.62 -14.57
N SER A 219 -2.98 16.52 -15.31
CA SER A 219 -4.24 16.28 -16.04
C SER A 219 -5.42 16.09 -15.08
N PHE A 220 -5.22 15.45 -13.92
CA PHE A 220 -6.26 15.38 -12.89
C PHE A 220 -6.56 16.74 -12.28
N GLY A 221 -5.56 17.60 -12.06
CA GLY A 221 -5.78 18.99 -11.63
C GLY A 221 -6.61 19.81 -12.61
N LEU A 222 -6.52 19.53 -13.92
CA LEU A 222 -7.39 20.14 -14.94
C LEU A 222 -8.81 19.58 -14.94
N LEU A 223 -8.97 18.26 -14.75
CA LEU A 223 -10.28 17.59 -14.77
C LEU A 223 -11.07 17.74 -13.47
N TYR A 224 -10.38 18.05 -12.36
CA TYR A 224 -10.96 18.29 -11.03
C TYR A 224 -10.57 19.67 -10.50
N PRO A 225 -11.26 20.75 -10.93
CA PRO A 225 -10.90 22.11 -10.56
C PRO A 225 -10.92 22.37 -9.04
N ASP A 226 -11.72 21.63 -8.27
CA ASP A 226 -11.76 21.69 -6.82
C ASP A 226 -10.54 21.05 -6.15
N GLN A 227 -9.82 20.17 -6.87
CA GLN A 227 -8.59 19.51 -6.44
C GLN A 227 -7.33 20.10 -7.13
N GLU A 228 -7.48 21.13 -7.96
CA GLU A 228 -6.37 21.79 -8.67
C GLU A 228 -5.24 22.18 -7.70
N TYR A 229 -5.60 22.70 -6.53
CA TYR A 229 -4.65 23.14 -5.51
C TYR A 229 -3.76 22.01 -4.95
N ILE A 230 -4.20 20.75 -5.09
CA ILE A 230 -3.44 19.57 -4.70
C ILE A 230 -2.46 19.22 -5.81
N TYR A 231 -2.97 19.00 -7.02
CA TYR A 231 -2.20 18.43 -8.13
C TYR A 231 -1.33 19.45 -8.88
N HIS A 232 -1.61 20.75 -8.76
CA HIS A 232 -0.78 21.85 -9.31
C HIS A 232 0.10 22.51 -8.23
N SER A 233 0.39 21.80 -7.14
CA SER A 233 1.29 22.25 -6.10
C SER A 233 2.72 21.75 -6.35
N ASN A 234 3.74 22.51 -5.94
CA ASN A 234 5.12 22.04 -6.03
C ASN A 234 5.44 20.86 -5.10
N ASP A 235 4.52 20.50 -4.20
CA ASP A 235 4.70 19.32 -3.34
C ASP A 235 4.59 18.01 -4.13
N VAL A 236 3.85 17.97 -5.24
CA VAL A 236 3.73 16.73 -6.05
C VAL A 236 5.04 16.33 -6.72
N LEU A 237 6.01 17.24 -6.79
CA LEU A 237 7.34 16.98 -7.35
C LEU A 237 8.08 15.87 -6.60
N ASP A 238 7.79 15.69 -5.31
CA ASP A 238 8.47 14.73 -4.45
C ASP A 238 7.66 13.44 -4.24
N TRP A 239 6.41 13.40 -4.69
CA TRP A 239 5.52 12.24 -4.47
C TRP A 239 5.94 11.06 -5.33
N THR A 240 5.90 9.86 -4.75
CA THR A 240 6.11 8.60 -5.48
C THR A 240 4.80 7.87 -5.80
N ASN A 241 3.73 8.17 -5.07
CA ASN A 241 2.40 7.66 -5.32
C ASN A 241 1.34 8.64 -4.82
N THR A 242 0.12 8.52 -5.34
CA THR A 242 -1.06 9.24 -4.86
C THR A 242 -2.33 8.50 -5.26
N TYR A 243 -3.45 8.98 -4.76
CA TYR A 243 -4.78 8.49 -5.11
C TYR A 243 -5.56 9.57 -5.85
N CYS A 244 -6.33 9.16 -6.86
CA CYS A 244 -7.28 10.00 -7.57
C CYS A 244 -8.59 9.21 -7.67
N ASN A 245 -9.55 9.54 -6.80
CA ASN A 245 -10.69 8.67 -6.48
C ASN A 245 -10.20 7.25 -6.14
N ASP A 246 -10.70 6.24 -6.84
CA ASP A 246 -10.35 4.83 -6.62
C ASP A 246 -9.05 4.41 -7.35
N LEU A 247 -8.37 5.34 -8.04
CA LEU A 247 -7.16 5.06 -8.80
C LEU A 247 -5.92 5.28 -7.96
N THR A 248 -5.06 4.26 -7.90
CA THR A 248 -3.71 4.40 -7.37
C THR A 248 -2.77 4.77 -8.51
N VAL A 249 -2.09 5.92 -8.41
CA VAL A 249 -1.05 6.31 -9.37
C VAL A 249 0.32 6.17 -8.72
N VAL A 250 1.25 5.49 -9.39
CA VAL A 250 2.59 5.23 -8.86
C VAL A 250 3.66 5.58 -9.87
N ALA A 251 4.61 6.41 -9.46
CA ALA A 251 5.84 6.65 -10.19
C ALA A 251 6.80 5.46 -10.03
N LEU A 252 7.55 5.11 -11.08
CA LEU A 252 8.61 4.07 -10.99
C LEU A 252 10.00 4.67 -10.70
N GLU A 253 10.04 5.97 -10.40
CA GLU A 253 11.23 6.76 -10.07
C GLU A 253 10.99 7.62 -8.82
N PHE A 254 12.03 7.73 -8.00
CA PHE A 254 12.14 8.74 -6.96
C PHE A 254 12.49 10.09 -7.58
N ALA A 255 12.08 11.20 -6.95
CA ALA A 255 12.52 12.53 -7.35
C ALA A 255 14.04 12.69 -7.13
N GLU A 256 14.74 13.28 -8.11
CA GLU A 256 16.16 13.59 -8.00
C GLU A 256 16.36 14.88 -7.18
N LEU A 257 16.39 14.74 -5.86
CA LEU A 257 16.52 15.88 -4.94
C LEU A 257 17.89 16.57 -5.08
N GLY A 258 17.88 17.88 -5.33
CA GLY A 258 19.08 18.73 -5.35
C GLY A 258 19.85 18.80 -6.67
N SER A 259 19.37 18.16 -7.74
CA SER A 259 20.01 18.21 -9.05
C SER A 259 19.68 19.51 -9.79
N SER A 260 20.71 20.30 -10.11
CA SER A 260 20.56 21.52 -10.93
C SER A 260 20.43 21.23 -12.43
N THR A 261 20.68 20.00 -12.85
CA THR A 261 20.76 19.63 -14.27
C THR A 261 19.46 19.04 -14.82
N SER A 262 18.69 18.33 -14.02
CA SER A 262 17.51 17.58 -14.47
C SER A 262 16.19 18.31 -14.24
N GLY A 263 16.19 19.37 -13.41
CA GLY A 263 15.00 20.16 -13.09
C GLY A 263 13.90 19.34 -12.40
N ALA A 264 12.65 19.79 -12.51
CA ALA A 264 11.47 19.16 -11.91
C ALA A 264 11.14 17.75 -12.43
N PHE A 265 11.80 17.30 -13.51
CA PHE A 265 11.57 16.01 -14.15
C PHE A 265 12.69 15.00 -13.90
N GLY A 266 13.69 15.34 -13.08
CA GLY A 266 14.78 14.45 -12.72
C GLY A 266 14.30 13.27 -11.88
N GLY A 267 14.57 12.05 -12.35
CA GLY A 267 14.17 10.81 -11.72
C GLY A 267 15.34 9.89 -11.40
N VAL A 268 15.25 9.20 -10.26
CA VAL A 268 16.15 8.10 -9.91
C VAL A 268 15.33 6.82 -9.88
N SER A 269 15.67 5.86 -10.75
CA SER A 269 15.00 4.56 -10.80
C SER A 269 14.89 3.92 -9.41
N MET A 270 13.72 3.36 -9.10
CA MET A 270 13.51 2.58 -7.87
C MET A 270 14.41 1.33 -7.80
N ASN A 271 14.96 0.88 -8.95
CA ASN A 271 15.91 -0.22 -9.00
C ASN A 271 17.38 0.21 -8.80
N SER A 272 17.65 1.50 -8.58
CA SER A 272 19.02 2.04 -8.47
C SER A 272 19.84 1.44 -7.33
N ARG A 273 19.19 1.04 -6.23
CA ARG A 273 19.86 0.46 -5.04
C ARG A 273 19.79 -1.06 -4.97
N THR A 274 18.66 -1.62 -5.37
CA THR A 274 18.43 -3.07 -5.47
C THR A 274 17.70 -3.36 -6.78
N SER A 275 18.10 -4.40 -7.49
CA SER A 275 17.52 -4.76 -8.79
C SER A 275 16.03 -5.14 -8.72
N THR A 276 15.50 -5.35 -7.52
CA THR A 276 14.09 -5.68 -7.28
C THR A 276 13.32 -4.57 -6.55
N GLY A 277 13.94 -3.40 -6.31
CA GLY A 277 13.34 -2.33 -5.50
C GLY A 277 11.99 -1.84 -6.01
N MET A 278 11.87 -1.67 -7.33
CA MET A 278 10.60 -1.32 -7.98
C MET A 278 9.54 -2.40 -7.75
N ALA A 279 9.88 -3.67 -7.95
CA ALA A 279 8.95 -4.79 -7.77
C ALA A 279 8.51 -4.94 -6.30
N GLN A 280 9.44 -4.79 -5.36
CA GLN A 280 9.12 -4.78 -3.93
C GLN A 280 8.15 -3.62 -3.59
N GLN A 281 8.37 -2.43 -4.15
CA GLN A 281 7.61 -1.23 -3.78
C GLN A 281 6.18 -1.31 -4.27
N ILE A 282 6.01 -1.67 -5.54
CA ILE A 282 4.69 -1.88 -6.14
C ILE A 282 3.97 -3.03 -5.44
N SER A 283 4.66 -4.13 -5.12
CA SER A 283 4.06 -5.25 -4.40
C SER A 283 3.60 -4.84 -2.99
N GLN A 284 4.37 -4.04 -2.27
CA GLN A 284 4.01 -3.56 -0.94
C GLN A 284 2.78 -2.63 -1.00
N LEU A 285 2.78 -1.62 -1.88
CA LEU A 285 1.63 -0.71 -2.07
C LEU A 285 0.36 -1.49 -2.44
N SER A 286 0.48 -2.41 -3.40
CA SER A 286 -0.64 -3.22 -3.89
C SER A 286 -1.14 -4.19 -2.83
N ALA A 287 -0.25 -4.76 -2.02
CA ALA A 287 -0.63 -5.60 -0.90
C ALA A 287 -1.41 -4.81 0.16
N VAL A 288 -1.01 -3.58 0.47
CA VAL A 288 -1.76 -2.71 1.40
C VAL A 288 -3.16 -2.44 0.84
N ALA A 289 -3.27 -2.03 -0.43
CA ALA A 289 -4.57 -1.76 -1.07
C ALA A 289 -5.45 -3.03 -1.10
N MET A 290 -4.90 -4.18 -1.46
CA MET A 290 -5.62 -5.46 -1.42
C MET A 290 -6.10 -5.80 0.00
N LEU A 291 -5.27 -5.59 1.03
CA LEU A 291 -5.67 -5.86 2.41
C LEU A 291 -6.76 -4.89 2.88
N ASP A 292 -6.66 -3.61 2.55
CA ASP A 292 -7.72 -2.64 2.85
C ASP A 292 -9.04 -3.02 2.15
N ASN A 293 -8.99 -3.43 0.89
CA ASN A 293 -10.15 -3.93 0.17
C ASN A 293 -10.79 -5.17 0.82
N LEU A 294 -9.96 -6.13 1.23
CA LEU A 294 -10.45 -7.41 1.77
C LEU A 294 -10.97 -7.28 3.20
N TYR A 295 -10.34 -6.46 4.03
CA TYR A 295 -10.61 -6.36 5.46
C TYR A 295 -11.29 -5.04 5.87
N GLY A 296 -10.92 -3.92 5.24
CA GLY A 296 -11.34 -2.57 5.58
C GLY A 296 -10.98 -2.22 7.02
N SER A 297 -11.92 -1.59 7.73
CA SER A 297 -11.75 -1.19 9.13
C SER A 297 -11.55 -2.35 10.13
N LYS A 298 -11.67 -3.62 9.70
CA LYS A 298 -11.46 -4.79 10.56
C LYS A 298 -9.99 -5.00 10.91
N ILE A 299 -9.07 -4.40 10.17
CA ILE A 299 -7.64 -4.44 10.45
C ILE A 299 -7.10 -3.01 10.56
N PRO A 300 -6.32 -2.68 11.60
CA PRO A 300 -5.66 -1.38 11.66
C PRO A 300 -4.68 -1.22 10.48
N PRO A 301 -4.60 -0.03 9.85
CA PRO A 301 -3.71 0.21 8.71
C PRO A 301 -2.24 -0.15 8.98
N SER A 302 -1.78 0.08 10.22
CA SER A 302 -0.41 -0.25 10.63
C SER A 302 -0.13 -1.76 10.66
N LEU A 303 -1.13 -2.58 10.94
CA LEU A 303 -1.02 -4.04 10.88
C LEU A 303 -1.16 -4.55 9.44
N ALA A 304 -2.04 -3.95 8.62
CA ALA A 304 -2.10 -4.22 7.19
C ALA A 304 -0.75 -3.93 6.51
N GLY A 305 -0.08 -2.83 6.88
CA GLY A 305 1.28 -2.52 6.44
C GLY A 305 2.30 -3.59 6.83
N ALA A 306 2.23 -4.12 8.05
CA ALA A 306 3.09 -5.22 8.49
C ALA A 306 2.84 -6.52 7.70
N PHE A 307 1.58 -6.85 7.40
CA PHE A 307 1.24 -7.98 6.53
C PHE A 307 1.77 -7.77 5.11
N ALA A 308 1.63 -6.57 4.54
CA ALA A 308 2.18 -6.25 3.22
C ALA A 308 3.70 -6.43 3.17
N VAL A 309 4.43 -6.00 4.21
CA VAL A 309 5.88 -6.20 4.31
C VAL A 309 6.24 -7.69 4.36
N ASN A 310 5.53 -8.49 5.16
CA ASN A 310 5.74 -9.94 5.22
C ASN A 310 5.43 -10.63 3.88
N LEU A 311 4.42 -10.18 3.12
CA LEU A 311 4.15 -10.69 1.77
C LEU A 311 5.31 -10.39 0.81
N VAL A 312 5.91 -9.20 0.91
CA VAL A 312 7.08 -8.83 0.10
C VAL A 312 8.29 -9.68 0.49
N ILE A 313 8.55 -9.90 1.78
CA ILE A 313 9.62 -10.79 2.22
C ILE A 313 9.38 -12.23 1.73
N ASP A 314 8.14 -12.72 1.75
CA ASP A 314 7.80 -14.06 1.25
C ASP A 314 8.04 -14.22 -0.26
N VAL A 315 7.90 -13.15 -1.04
CA VAL A 315 8.08 -13.17 -2.50
C VAL A 315 9.54 -12.93 -2.89
N PHE A 316 10.20 -11.96 -2.26
CA PHE A 316 11.52 -11.46 -2.69
C PHE A 316 12.67 -11.87 -1.75
N GLY A 317 12.36 -12.42 -0.58
CA GLY A 317 13.32 -12.78 0.47
C GLY A 317 13.76 -11.61 1.35
N GLU A 318 13.39 -10.38 1.00
CA GLU A 318 13.70 -9.15 1.72
C GLU A 318 12.65 -8.07 1.39
N CYS A 319 12.60 -7.00 2.19
CA CYS A 319 11.78 -5.81 1.93
C CYS A 319 12.63 -4.56 2.19
N ASN A 320 13.35 -4.15 1.15
CA ASN A 320 14.20 -2.96 1.14
C ASN A 320 13.42 -1.67 0.87
N THR A 321 12.09 -1.76 0.74
CA THR A 321 11.25 -0.63 0.39
C THR A 321 10.80 0.15 1.61
N ARG A 322 10.70 1.45 1.42
CA ARG A 322 10.18 2.40 2.41
C ARG A 322 8.98 3.11 1.80
N VAL A 323 7.92 2.33 1.54
CA VAL A 323 6.66 2.84 0.97
C VAL A 323 6.05 3.94 1.83
N ASP A 324 6.32 3.91 3.13
CA ASP A 324 5.92 4.96 4.05
C ASP A 324 6.69 6.29 3.89
N GLY A 325 7.68 6.36 2.99
CA GLY A 325 8.60 7.50 2.85
C GLY A 325 9.67 7.53 3.93
N ASP A 326 10.59 8.50 3.88
CA ASP A 326 11.45 8.73 5.03
C ASP A 326 10.61 9.28 6.19
N LEU A 327 10.61 8.58 7.32
CA LEU A 327 9.84 8.96 8.50
C LEU A 327 10.42 10.20 9.19
N ASN A 328 11.70 10.54 8.91
CA ASN A 328 12.27 11.85 9.22
C ASN A 328 11.76 12.94 8.26
N SER A 329 11.24 12.52 7.10
CA SER A 329 10.74 13.36 6.01
C SER A 329 9.20 13.37 5.90
N ARG A 330 8.46 12.61 6.73
CA ARG A 330 7.02 12.78 7.01
C ARG A 330 6.76 14.06 7.81
N ARG A 331 7.46 15.14 7.45
CA ARG A 331 7.21 16.50 7.90
C ARG A 331 6.12 17.07 7.02
N THR A 332 4.89 16.63 7.28
CA THR A 332 3.68 17.36 6.93
C THR A 332 2.71 17.17 8.08
N GLU A 333 2.26 18.27 8.67
CA GLU A 333 1.13 18.22 9.59
C GLU A 333 -0.07 17.55 8.96
N ALA A 334 -0.73 16.71 9.75
CA ALA A 334 -1.98 16.07 9.39
C ALA A 334 -3.05 17.11 9.05
N ARG A 335 -3.59 17.06 7.84
CA ARG A 335 -5.05 17.19 7.68
C ARG A 335 -5.64 15.79 7.80
N GLU A 336 -5.75 15.29 9.02
CA GLU A 336 -6.73 14.26 9.35
C GLU A 336 -6.93 14.20 10.87
N VAL A 337 -8.19 14.20 11.30
CA VAL A 337 -8.65 14.30 12.69
C VAL A 337 -8.29 13.06 13.54
N PHE A 338 -7.45 12.15 13.05
CA PHE A 338 -7.23 10.84 13.67
C PHE A 338 -5.78 10.53 14.08
N VAL A 339 -4.82 11.47 13.97
CA VAL A 339 -3.44 11.25 14.46
C VAL A 339 -2.89 12.49 15.22
N PRO A 340 -2.65 12.42 16.54
CA PRO A 340 -2.00 13.50 17.28
C PRO A 340 -0.48 13.61 17.03
N GLY A 341 0.05 14.81 16.69
CA GLY A 341 1.49 15.14 16.81
C GLY A 341 2.22 15.88 15.66
N GLY A 342 1.62 16.78 14.89
CA GLY A 342 2.34 17.52 13.82
C GLY A 342 2.75 18.97 14.19
N ASN A 343 3.71 19.55 13.42
CA ASN A 343 4.32 20.91 13.54
C ASN A 343 3.94 21.91 12.40
N PRO A 344 3.50 23.16 12.71
CA PRO A 344 2.71 24.03 11.83
C PRO A 344 3.43 24.82 10.73
N ASP A 345 4.75 24.68 10.57
CA ASP A 345 5.53 25.56 9.68
C ASP A 345 6.21 24.85 8.48
N GLY A 346 5.98 23.55 8.24
CA GLY A 346 6.44 22.82 7.04
C GLY A 346 7.95 22.53 6.96
N GLY A 347 8.36 21.54 6.15
CA GLY A 347 9.77 21.14 6.01
C GLY A 347 10.13 20.56 4.63
N ILE A 348 11.39 20.77 4.24
CA ILE A 348 12.02 20.31 2.98
C ILE A 348 12.44 18.83 3.09
N LEU A 349 12.30 18.08 1.99
CA LEU A 349 12.73 16.67 1.83
C LEU A 349 14.17 16.58 1.30
N PRO A 350 15.18 16.16 2.09
CA PRO A 350 16.49 15.79 1.55
C PRO A 350 16.51 14.34 1.05
N PRO A 351 17.47 13.99 0.17
CA PRO A 351 17.58 12.67 -0.45
C PRO A 351 17.69 11.54 0.58
N LEU A 352 16.84 10.52 0.39
CA LEU A 352 16.66 9.28 1.15
C LEU A 352 17.98 8.66 1.67
N MET A 353 18.42 9.03 2.86
CA MET A 353 19.27 8.15 3.68
C MET A 353 18.32 7.23 4.44
N ALA A 354 18.11 6.03 3.90
CA ALA A 354 17.26 4.98 4.48
C ALA A 354 18.10 3.92 5.23
N ASP A 355 19.33 4.27 5.62
CA ASP A 355 20.19 3.43 6.45
C ASP A 355 19.78 3.63 7.91
N SER A 356 18.64 3.05 8.27
CA SER A 356 18.29 2.88 9.67
C SER A 356 18.87 1.55 10.17
N ARG A 357 19.34 1.52 11.42
CA ARG A 357 19.77 0.27 12.08
C ARG A 357 18.72 -0.86 11.99
N TRP A 358 17.43 -0.50 11.95
CA TRP A 358 16.33 -1.46 11.77
C TRP A 358 16.40 -2.18 10.43
N ARG A 359 16.99 -1.57 9.41
CA ARG A 359 17.01 -2.06 8.02
C ARG A 359 18.37 -2.62 7.59
N ALA A 360 19.30 -2.84 8.51
CA ALA A 360 20.64 -3.36 8.19
C ALA A 360 20.62 -4.71 7.44
N GLY A 361 19.61 -5.55 7.68
CA GLY A 361 19.37 -6.80 6.94
C GLY A 361 18.26 -6.72 5.88
N HIS A 362 17.84 -5.50 5.49
CA HIS A 362 16.72 -5.23 4.57
C HIS A 362 15.42 -5.96 4.94
N GLY A 363 15.21 -6.29 6.21
CA GLY A 363 14.04 -7.02 6.69
C GLY A 363 14.01 -8.51 6.30
N ALA A 364 15.09 -9.08 5.76
CA ALA A 364 15.14 -10.51 5.38
C ALA A 364 14.89 -11.47 6.56
N ASP A 365 15.14 -11.00 7.78
CA ASP A 365 14.88 -11.68 9.05
C ASP A 365 13.55 -11.25 9.69
N HIS A 366 12.66 -10.60 8.94
CA HIS A 366 11.44 -9.97 9.47
C HIS A 366 11.71 -8.94 10.57
N TYR A 367 12.89 -8.29 10.53
CA TYR A 367 13.36 -7.26 11.48
C TYR A 367 13.64 -7.77 12.89
N LEU A 368 13.73 -9.09 13.08
CA LEU A 368 13.93 -9.73 14.38
C LEU A 368 15.23 -9.33 15.06
N VAL A 369 16.36 -9.31 14.34
CA VAL A 369 17.67 -9.01 14.91
C VAL A 369 17.71 -7.57 15.43
N GLY A 370 17.18 -6.61 14.66
CA GLY A 370 17.12 -5.20 15.09
C GLY A 370 16.27 -5.02 16.35
N LEU A 371 15.12 -5.67 16.42
CA LEU A 371 14.23 -5.66 17.59
C LEU A 371 14.86 -6.30 18.81
N GLN A 372 15.49 -7.46 18.64
CA GLN A 372 16.17 -8.14 19.73
C GLN A 372 17.30 -7.27 20.30
N MET A 373 18.13 -6.67 19.45
CA MET A 373 19.21 -5.78 19.89
C MET A 373 18.66 -4.57 20.67
N SER A 374 17.58 -3.96 20.17
CA SER A 374 16.91 -2.85 20.86
C SER A 374 16.30 -3.28 22.20
N GLN A 375 15.70 -4.48 22.28
CA GLN A 375 15.15 -5.05 23.51
C GLN A 375 16.25 -5.30 24.55
N SER A 376 17.36 -5.94 24.15
CA SER A 376 18.50 -6.21 25.03
C SER A 376 19.16 -4.93 25.56
N ALA A 377 19.22 -3.86 24.76
CA ALA A 377 19.69 -2.55 25.23
C ALA A 377 18.74 -1.95 26.29
N GLY A 378 17.42 -2.13 26.10
CA GLY A 378 16.37 -1.72 27.03
C GLY A 378 16.36 -2.47 28.37
N GLU A 379 16.95 -3.67 28.47
CA GLU A 379 17.01 -4.45 29.73
C GLU A 379 17.66 -3.66 30.88
N SER A 380 18.54 -2.72 30.56
CA SER A 380 19.19 -1.86 31.55
C SER A 380 18.19 -1.00 32.34
N GLU A 381 17.11 -0.55 31.71
CA GLU A 381 16.00 0.21 32.32
C GLU A 381 15.05 -0.67 33.15
N ALA A 382 15.07 -1.97 32.90
CA ALA A 382 14.33 -2.94 33.69
C ALA A 382 15.03 -3.35 35.00
N LYS A 383 16.30 -2.95 35.20
CA LYS A 383 17.08 -3.32 36.39
C LYS A 383 16.38 -2.85 37.69
N GLY A 384 15.99 -3.82 38.52
CA GLY A 384 15.33 -3.59 39.81
C GLY A 384 13.80 -3.70 39.77
N LYS A 385 13.19 -3.80 38.58
CA LYS A 385 11.76 -4.09 38.41
C LYS A 385 11.59 -5.60 38.19
N ARG A 386 10.87 -6.26 39.10
CA ARG A 386 10.55 -7.69 38.96
C ARG A 386 9.65 -7.85 37.72
N ASN A 387 9.89 -8.87 36.90
CA ASN A 387 9.16 -9.25 35.68
C ASN A 387 9.27 -8.31 34.45
N ALA A 388 9.78 -7.09 34.55
CA ALA A 388 9.75 -6.13 33.42
C ALA A 388 10.93 -6.20 32.42
N ARG A 389 11.71 -7.30 32.38
CA ARG A 389 12.99 -7.33 31.64
C ARG A 389 12.85 -7.24 30.13
N ASN A 390 11.77 -7.77 29.58
CA ASN A 390 11.60 -7.93 28.13
C ASN A 390 10.69 -6.86 27.53
N GLU A 391 10.22 -5.89 28.32
CA GLU A 391 9.19 -4.93 27.89
C GLU A 391 9.78 -3.63 27.30
N PHE A 392 11.09 -3.38 27.48
CA PHE A 392 11.73 -2.11 27.10
C PHE A 392 12.54 -2.25 25.81
N PHE A 393 12.43 -1.24 24.95
CA PHE A 393 13.15 -1.13 23.68
C PHE A 393 13.86 0.21 23.61
N GLU A 394 15.16 0.18 23.33
CA GLU A 394 15.93 1.38 23.06
C GLU A 394 15.56 1.95 21.69
N ILE A 395 15.26 3.25 21.63
CA ILE A 395 15.22 4.07 20.42
C ILE A 395 16.29 5.15 20.48
N LYS A 396 16.78 5.57 19.33
CA LYS A 396 17.86 6.56 19.21
C LYS A 396 17.37 7.85 18.57
N ASN A 397 18.06 8.94 18.89
CA ASN A 397 17.85 10.19 18.15
C ASN A 397 18.47 10.14 16.74
N GLU A 398 18.19 11.14 15.92
CA GLU A 398 18.67 11.22 14.53
C GLU A 398 20.20 11.11 14.38
N ASP A 399 20.96 11.65 15.34
CA ASP A 399 22.44 11.60 15.36
C ASP A 399 23.00 10.29 15.95
N GLU A 400 22.13 9.38 16.40
CA GLU A 400 22.45 8.17 17.15
C GLU A 400 23.33 8.35 18.39
N ASN A 401 23.37 9.57 18.94
CA ASN A 401 24.24 9.94 20.06
C ASN A 401 23.51 10.00 21.41
N ASP A 402 22.18 9.91 21.41
CA ASP A 402 21.33 9.87 22.60
C ASP A 402 20.25 8.79 22.46
N SER A 403 19.80 8.24 23.59
CA SER A 403 18.89 7.10 23.66
C SER A 403 17.67 7.42 24.53
N MET A 404 16.50 6.97 24.07
CA MET A 404 15.24 6.92 24.82
C MET A 404 14.74 5.48 24.86
N TYR A 405 13.87 5.14 25.81
CA TYR A 405 13.33 3.80 25.93
C TYR A 405 11.81 3.80 25.87
N LEU A 406 11.26 2.90 25.05
CA LEU A 406 9.83 2.66 24.95
C LEU A 406 9.48 1.36 25.67
N LYS A 407 8.46 1.40 26.52
CA LYS A 407 7.93 0.22 27.23
C LYS A 407 6.70 -0.30 26.47
N ALA A 408 6.56 -1.61 26.27
CA ALA A 408 5.32 -2.28 25.85
C ALA A 408 4.15 -1.98 26.84
N PRO A 409 2.87 -2.15 26.46
CA PRO A 409 2.36 -2.72 25.21
C PRO A 409 2.46 -1.79 24.00
N PHE A 410 2.56 -2.37 22.81
CA PHE A 410 2.60 -1.68 21.50
C PHE A 410 1.49 -2.15 20.53
N LEU A 411 0.68 -3.11 20.95
CA LEU A 411 -0.40 -3.70 20.14
C LEU A 411 -1.79 -3.39 20.71
N GLY A 412 -2.80 -3.50 19.85
CA GLY A 412 -4.22 -3.41 20.20
C GLY A 412 -4.68 -2.05 20.73
N SER A 413 -5.93 -2.02 21.18
CA SER A 413 -6.56 -0.84 21.77
C SER A 413 -5.76 -0.23 22.94
N LEU A 414 -5.13 -1.05 23.78
CA LEU A 414 -4.33 -0.58 24.92
C LEU A 414 -3.14 0.29 24.49
N ALA A 415 -2.48 -0.04 23.39
CA ALA A 415 -1.41 0.81 22.85
C ALA A 415 -1.96 2.10 22.24
N ALA A 416 -3.13 2.04 21.59
CA ALA A 416 -3.79 3.20 20.99
C ALA A 416 -4.25 4.22 22.06
N GLU A 417 -4.72 3.75 23.22
CA GLU A 417 -5.22 4.60 24.32
C GLU A 417 -4.09 5.30 25.10
N ARG A 418 -2.85 4.84 24.98
CA ARG A 418 -1.74 5.26 25.84
C ARG A 418 -1.24 6.70 25.61
N ASN A 419 -1.67 7.37 24.53
CA ASN A 419 -1.25 8.74 24.18
C ASN A 419 0.26 8.97 24.38
N LEU A 420 1.07 8.07 23.84
CA LEU A 420 2.52 8.11 23.99
C LEU A 420 3.10 9.34 23.26
N ILE A 421 3.66 10.27 24.02
CA ILE A 421 4.35 11.44 23.47
C ILE A 421 5.81 11.08 23.23
N ILE A 422 6.21 11.07 21.96
CA ILE A 422 7.60 10.81 21.55
C ILE A 422 8.20 12.14 21.09
N PRO A 423 9.33 12.59 21.68
CA PRO A 423 9.98 13.81 21.23
C PRO A 423 10.43 13.70 19.77
N ASP A 424 10.34 14.80 19.03
CA ASP A 424 10.65 14.86 17.59
C ASP A 424 11.99 14.21 17.23
N ALA A 425 13.03 14.43 18.04
CA ALA A 425 14.37 13.89 17.82
C ALA A 425 14.42 12.35 17.75
N TYR A 426 13.44 11.66 18.31
CA TYR A 426 13.36 10.20 18.40
C TYR A 426 12.25 9.59 17.53
N PHE A 427 11.41 10.43 16.92
CA PHE A 427 10.18 10.01 16.30
C PHE A 427 10.40 9.05 15.12
N GLY A 428 11.39 9.35 14.26
CA GLY A 428 11.71 8.50 13.11
C GLY A 428 12.15 7.09 13.51
N ASP A 429 13.04 6.98 14.51
CA ASP A 429 13.49 5.67 15.02
C ASP A 429 12.35 4.91 15.71
N ALA A 430 11.48 5.61 16.44
CA ALA A 430 10.30 5.01 17.05
C ALA A 430 9.31 4.47 16.02
N GLN A 431 9.06 5.19 14.92
CA GLN A 431 8.16 4.69 13.89
C GLN A 431 8.72 3.46 13.17
N GLU A 432 10.02 3.44 12.84
CA GLU A 432 10.66 2.24 12.29
C GLU A 432 10.65 1.07 13.29
N MET A 433 10.85 1.34 14.59
CA MET A 433 10.69 0.34 15.65
C MET A 433 9.27 -0.23 15.65
N PHE A 434 8.22 0.60 15.64
CA PHE A 434 6.84 0.11 15.66
C PHE A 434 6.49 -0.69 14.39
N ARG A 435 7.00 -0.28 13.23
CA ARG A 435 6.84 -1.02 11.96
C ARG A 435 7.53 -2.37 12.03
N ALA A 436 8.79 -2.40 12.46
CA ALA A 436 9.55 -3.62 12.69
C ALA A 436 8.80 -4.54 13.66
N TYR A 437 8.37 -4.01 14.80
CA TYR A 437 7.68 -4.75 15.87
C TYR A 437 6.43 -5.46 15.34
N ARG A 438 5.55 -4.75 14.62
CA ARG A 438 4.33 -5.34 14.05
C ARG A 438 4.64 -6.38 12.96
N THR A 439 5.68 -6.14 12.16
CA THR A 439 6.13 -7.08 11.12
C THR A 439 6.62 -8.39 11.75
N ALA A 440 7.50 -8.28 12.75
CA ALA A 440 8.03 -9.40 13.51
C ALA A 440 6.93 -10.14 14.29
N PHE A 441 6.01 -9.41 14.92
CA PHE A 441 4.88 -10.00 15.63
C PHE A 441 3.97 -10.79 14.69
N ALA A 442 3.64 -10.24 13.52
CA ALA A 442 2.84 -10.94 12.51
C ALA A 442 3.54 -12.22 12.01
N TYR A 443 4.86 -12.15 11.77
CA TYR A 443 5.66 -13.32 11.42
C TYR A 443 5.64 -14.38 12.52
N TRP A 444 5.86 -13.97 13.78
CA TRP A 444 5.81 -14.84 14.94
C TRP A 444 4.43 -15.49 15.10
N LEU A 445 3.35 -14.72 14.93
CA LEU A 445 1.97 -15.20 15.03
C LEU A 445 1.68 -16.33 14.02
N GLN A 446 2.28 -16.24 12.83
CA GLN A 446 2.18 -17.23 11.77
C GLN A 446 3.04 -18.48 12.03
N THR A 447 4.22 -18.34 12.63
CA THR A 447 5.26 -19.39 12.57
C THR A 447 5.67 -19.97 13.92
N GLU A 448 5.61 -19.20 15.00
CA GLU A 448 6.27 -19.49 16.28
C GLU A 448 5.33 -19.39 17.51
N ALA A 449 4.23 -18.63 17.42
CA ALA A 449 3.23 -18.53 18.49
C ALA A 449 2.61 -19.89 18.87
N MET A 450 2.65 -20.83 17.92
CA MET A 450 2.36 -22.24 18.11
C MET A 450 3.40 -23.07 17.34
N SER A 451 3.33 -24.39 17.39
CA SER A 451 4.14 -25.20 16.47
C SER A 451 3.84 -24.81 15.02
N LYS A 452 4.87 -24.69 14.18
CA LYS A 452 4.77 -24.19 12.79
C LYS A 452 3.49 -24.57 12.03
N LYS A 453 3.16 -25.87 11.96
CA LYS A 453 1.95 -26.35 11.26
C LYS A 453 0.63 -25.87 11.91
N LYS A 454 0.60 -25.74 13.24
CA LYS A 454 -0.54 -25.18 13.96
C LYS A 454 -0.59 -23.66 13.78
N GLY A 455 0.55 -22.97 13.82
CA GLY A 455 0.66 -21.53 13.58
C GLY A 455 0.15 -21.14 12.20
N GLU A 456 0.63 -21.81 11.15
CA GLU A 456 0.18 -21.58 9.76
C GLU A 456 -1.34 -21.76 9.62
N LYS A 457 -1.89 -22.79 10.28
CA LYS A 457 -3.34 -23.04 10.28
C LYS A 457 -4.10 -21.97 11.08
N ALA A 458 -3.63 -21.62 12.27
CA ALA A 458 -4.25 -20.61 13.13
C ALA A 458 -4.26 -19.25 12.44
N PHE A 459 -3.17 -18.91 11.74
CA PHE A 459 -3.06 -17.68 10.97
C PHE A 459 -4.01 -17.68 9.76
N ALA A 460 -4.12 -18.79 9.04
CA ALA A 460 -5.14 -18.94 7.99
C ALA A 460 -6.57 -18.75 8.54
N ASP A 461 -6.88 -19.40 9.67
CA ASP A 461 -8.17 -19.28 10.35
C ASP A 461 -8.42 -17.82 10.82
N LEU A 462 -7.37 -17.09 11.21
CA LEU A 462 -7.43 -15.66 11.60
C LEU A 462 -7.81 -14.78 10.41
N LEU A 463 -7.09 -14.92 9.30
CA LEU A 463 -7.37 -14.15 8.09
C LEU A 463 -8.81 -14.38 7.60
N ILE A 464 -9.27 -15.64 7.56
CA ILE A 464 -10.63 -15.97 7.11
C ILE A 464 -11.69 -15.41 8.07
N LYS A 465 -11.56 -15.70 9.38
CA LYS A 465 -12.55 -15.24 10.38
C LYS A 465 -12.61 -13.72 10.49
N LEU A 466 -11.45 -13.06 10.44
CA LEU A 466 -11.39 -11.61 10.54
C LEU A 466 -12.10 -10.95 9.35
N ALA A 467 -11.92 -11.48 8.13
CA ALA A 467 -12.60 -10.96 6.95
C ALA A 467 -14.13 -11.08 7.06
N GLN A 468 -14.61 -12.18 7.66
CA GLN A 468 -16.03 -12.51 7.86
C GLN A 468 -16.66 -11.84 9.10
N ALA A 469 -15.86 -11.25 9.99
CA ALA A 469 -16.35 -10.61 11.21
C ALA A 469 -17.11 -9.31 10.91
N GLU A 470 -18.00 -8.92 11.82
CA GLU A 470 -18.62 -7.59 11.77
C GLU A 470 -17.55 -6.50 12.03
N PRO A 471 -17.56 -5.37 11.29
CA PRO A 471 -16.58 -4.30 11.44
C PRO A 471 -16.84 -3.50 12.72
N THR A 472 -16.23 -3.95 13.82
CA THR A 472 -16.30 -3.31 15.13
C THR A 472 -14.90 -3.07 15.68
N ASP A 473 -14.73 -2.07 16.55
CA ASP A 473 -13.43 -1.63 17.07
C ASP A 473 -12.64 -2.71 17.84
N GLY A 474 -13.28 -3.83 18.21
CA GLY A 474 -12.64 -4.99 18.87
C GLY A 474 -12.69 -6.28 18.06
N ALA A 475 -13.02 -6.22 16.76
CA ALA A 475 -13.15 -7.40 15.92
C ALA A 475 -11.81 -8.17 15.82
N LEU A 476 -10.70 -7.45 15.70
CA LEU A 476 -9.36 -8.02 15.62
C LEU A 476 -9.00 -8.75 16.93
N GLU A 477 -9.03 -8.06 18.07
CA GLU A 477 -8.66 -8.60 19.37
C GLU A 477 -9.50 -9.82 19.72
N LYS A 478 -10.82 -9.74 19.50
CA LYS A 478 -11.73 -10.86 19.73
C LYS A 478 -11.41 -12.07 18.85
N THR A 479 -11.15 -11.83 17.55
CA THR A 479 -10.83 -12.93 16.62
C THR A 479 -9.50 -13.59 16.99
N ILE A 480 -8.51 -12.79 17.40
CA ILE A 480 -7.22 -13.30 17.88
C ILE A 480 -7.40 -14.15 19.13
N GLU A 481 -8.15 -13.67 20.12
CA GLU A 481 -8.41 -14.41 21.37
C GLU A 481 -9.14 -15.73 21.11
N GLU A 482 -10.14 -15.72 20.22
CA GLU A 482 -10.87 -16.94 19.83
C GLU A 482 -9.97 -18.02 19.20
N ILE A 483 -8.91 -17.63 18.49
CA ILE A 483 -8.07 -18.54 17.71
C ILE A 483 -6.85 -19.01 18.50
N TYR A 484 -6.18 -18.06 19.16
CA TYR A 484 -4.94 -18.31 19.88
C TYR A 484 -5.17 -18.62 21.36
N GLY A 485 -6.38 -18.38 21.88
CA GLY A 485 -6.77 -18.72 23.25
C GLY A 485 -6.22 -17.77 24.31
N LYS A 486 -5.63 -16.65 23.89
CA LYS A 486 -5.09 -15.59 24.75
C LYS A 486 -5.46 -14.23 24.16
N PRO A 487 -5.69 -13.19 24.98
CA PRO A 487 -5.85 -11.82 24.49
C PRO A 487 -4.60 -11.38 23.70
N LEU A 488 -4.79 -10.42 22.79
CA LEU A 488 -3.70 -9.85 21.99
C LEU A 488 -2.60 -9.24 22.88
N THR A 489 -3.00 -8.51 23.91
CA THR A 489 -2.09 -7.80 24.82
C THR A 489 -2.77 -7.53 26.16
N ALA A 490 -1.98 -7.11 27.16
CA ALA A 490 -2.42 -6.66 28.48
C ALA A 490 -1.72 -5.34 28.86
N ALA A 491 -2.18 -4.69 29.93
CA ALA A 491 -1.59 -3.42 30.41
C ALA A 491 -0.12 -3.59 30.83
N ASP A 492 0.21 -4.76 31.39
CA ASP A 492 1.55 -5.24 31.67
C ASP A 492 1.69 -6.62 31.01
N PRO A 493 2.26 -6.70 29.79
CA PRO A 493 2.32 -7.94 29.03
C PRO A 493 3.14 -9.04 29.73
N GLU A 494 2.58 -10.24 29.90
CA GLU A 494 3.24 -11.38 30.55
C GLU A 494 3.19 -12.66 29.68
N GLU A 495 4.24 -13.50 29.74
CA GLU A 495 4.40 -14.71 28.88
C GLU A 495 3.16 -15.63 28.92
N ASP A 496 2.59 -15.85 30.10
CA ASP A 496 1.50 -16.80 30.28
C ASP A 496 0.11 -16.20 30.02
N ASP A 497 -0.05 -14.88 30.10
CA ASP A 497 -1.36 -14.21 30.14
C ASP A 497 -1.83 -13.70 28.77
N ASP A 498 -0.91 -13.21 27.92
CA ASP A 498 -1.26 -12.61 26.63
C ASP A 498 -0.24 -12.94 25.52
N LEU A 499 -0.61 -12.66 24.27
CA LEU A 499 0.24 -12.95 23.10
C LEU A 499 1.44 -12.00 22.98
N GLU A 500 1.28 -10.74 23.34
CA GLU A 500 2.38 -9.77 23.30
C GLU A 500 3.48 -10.16 24.31
N GLY A 501 3.13 -10.54 25.54
CA GLY A 501 4.05 -11.05 26.54
C GLY A 501 4.76 -12.36 26.10
N SER A 502 4.01 -13.27 25.47
CA SER A 502 4.59 -14.49 24.85
C SER A 502 5.63 -14.14 23.77
N PHE A 503 5.30 -13.18 22.89
CA PHE A 503 6.18 -12.72 21.82
C PHE A 503 7.44 -12.04 22.38
N LEU A 504 7.29 -11.11 23.33
CA LEU A 504 8.42 -10.41 23.95
C LEU A 504 9.42 -11.37 24.60
N THR A 505 8.90 -12.44 25.20
CA THR A 505 9.72 -13.46 25.86
C THR A 505 10.37 -14.43 24.86
N TRP A 506 9.73 -14.69 23.73
CA TRP A 506 10.35 -15.41 22.62
C TRP A 506 11.45 -14.58 21.95
N LEU A 507 11.19 -13.29 21.69
CA LEU A 507 12.13 -12.36 21.06
C LEU A 507 13.43 -12.22 21.87
N SER A 508 13.35 -12.28 23.20
CA SER A 508 14.54 -12.21 24.06
C SER A 508 15.41 -13.48 24.02
N LYS A 509 14.95 -14.57 23.39
CA LYS A 509 15.58 -15.91 23.40
C LYS A 509 16.15 -16.34 22.05
N ILE A 510 15.71 -15.73 20.94
CA ILE A 510 16.25 -16.01 19.59
C ILE A 510 17.69 -15.50 19.44
#